data_AF-A0A373CU01-F1
#
_entry.id   AF-A0A373CU01-F1
#
_cell.length_a   1.000
_cell.length_b   1.000
_cell.length_c   1.000
_cell.angle_alpha   90.00
_cell.angle_beta   90.00
_cell.angle_gamma   90.00
#
_symmetry.space_group_name_H-M   'P 1'
#
loop_
_entity.id
_entity.type
_entity.pdbx_description
1 polymer ?
#
loop_
_entity_poly.entity_id
_entity_poly.type
_entity_poly.pdbx_seq_one_letter_code
_entity_poly.pdbx_strand_id
1 'polypeptide(L)'
;MVNRYLEMSTAHLKEETIGMLKDMDIPYCVNYEEGVFISVLDLDHIDAQMRKLYDELPEDLRILQDYARKLGVSLIWLDRDADITEGLPVYEW
;
A
#
# COMPACT_ATOMS: atom_id res chain seq x y z
N MET A 1 18.92 -11.20 -0.47
CA MET A 1 18.30 -9.87 -0.26
C MET A 1 17.34 -10.04 0.89
N VAL A 2 17.48 -9.27 1.98
CA VAL A 2 16.50 -9.33 3.08
C VAL A 2 15.30 -8.50 2.63
N ASN A 3 14.19 -9.15 2.32
CA ASN A 3 12.95 -8.44 2.01
C ASN A 3 12.53 -7.70 3.28
N ARG A 4 12.55 -6.37 3.22
CA ARG A 4 12.07 -5.52 4.31
C ARG A 4 10.60 -5.26 4.07
N TYR A 5 9.81 -5.46 5.12
CA TYR A 5 8.42 -5.05 5.15
C TYR A 5 8.27 -3.84 6.06
N LEU A 6 7.19 -3.09 5.84
CA LEU A 6 6.78 -1.96 6.66
C LEU A 6 5.41 -2.28 7.25
N GLU A 7 5.35 -2.41 8.57
CA GLU A 7 4.11 -2.59 9.32
C GLU A 7 3.52 -1.23 9.68
N MET A 8 2.22 -1.06 9.48
CA MET A 8 1.51 0.18 9.77
C MET A 8 0.00 -0.03 9.90
N SER A 9 -0.71 0.92 10.52
CA SER A 9 -2.16 0.84 10.69
C SER A 9 -2.95 0.87 9.37
N THR A 10 -4.02 0.09 9.26
CA THR A 10 -5.02 0.22 8.18
C THR A 10 -5.64 1.61 8.07
N ALA A 11 -5.61 2.40 9.15
CA ALA A 11 -6.13 3.77 9.19
C ALA A 11 -5.42 4.73 8.21
N HIS A 12 -4.29 4.33 7.62
CA HIS A 12 -3.62 5.08 6.56
C HIS A 12 -4.26 4.98 5.18
N LEU A 13 -5.25 4.10 5.03
CA LEU A 13 -6.10 4.02 3.85
C LEU A 13 -7.51 4.44 4.21
N LYS A 14 -8.24 4.97 3.23
CA LYS A 14 -9.68 5.17 3.35
C LYS A 14 -10.40 3.83 3.30
N GLU A 15 -11.57 3.76 3.93
CA GLU A 15 -12.44 2.58 3.89
C GLU A 15 -12.75 2.13 2.45
N GLU A 16 -13.03 3.09 1.56
CA GLU A 16 -13.28 2.82 0.13
C GLU A 16 -12.10 2.12 -0.54
N THR A 17 -10.88 2.58 -0.25
CA THR A 17 -9.65 2.02 -0.82
C THR A 17 -9.42 0.61 -0.30
N ILE A 18 -9.55 0.38 1.02
CA ILE A 18 -9.46 -0.96 1.63
C ILE A 18 -10.47 -1.91 0.99
N GLY A 19 -11.71 -1.46 0.79
CA GLY A 19 -12.75 -2.26 0.14
C GLY A 19 -12.37 -2.70 -1.28
N MET A 20 -11.69 -1.83 -2.04
CA MET A 20 -11.26 -2.11 -3.41
C MET A 20 -10.07 -3.08 -3.50
N LEU A 21 -9.19 -3.15 -2.49
CA LEU A 21 -7.97 -3.97 -2.54
C LEU A 21 -8.23 -5.46 -2.80
N LYS A 22 -9.43 -5.96 -2.50
CA LYS A 22 -9.82 -7.36 -2.76
C LYS A 22 -9.94 -7.69 -4.24
N ASP A 23 -10.28 -6.70 -5.05
CA ASP A 23 -10.55 -6.85 -6.48
C ASP A 23 -9.42 -6.30 -7.35
N MET A 24 -8.34 -5.81 -6.74
CA MET A 24 -7.20 -5.23 -7.44
C MET A 24 -6.18 -6.30 -7.81
N ASP A 25 -5.85 -6.37 -9.09
CA ASP A 25 -4.74 -7.19 -9.58
C ASP A 25 -3.37 -6.55 -9.27
N ILE A 26 -3.32 -5.22 -9.21
CA ILE A 26 -2.10 -4.43 -9.06
C ILE A 26 -2.36 -3.21 -8.16
N PRO A 27 -1.58 -2.99 -7.09
CA PRO A 27 -0.53 -3.88 -6.58
C PRO A 27 -1.10 -5.23 -6.11
N TYR A 28 -0.26 -6.27 -6.08
CA TYR A 28 -0.66 -7.54 -5.49
C TYR A 28 -1.04 -7.34 -4.03
N CYS A 29 -2.26 -7.73 -3.70
CA CYS A 29 -2.84 -7.61 -2.37
C CYS A 29 -3.22 -8.99 -1.83
N VAL A 30 -2.90 -9.24 -0.57
CA VAL A 30 -3.34 -10.44 0.16
C VAL A 30 -4.08 -10.00 1.40
N ASN A 31 -5.41 -10.08 1.35
CA ASN A 31 -6.28 -9.69 2.44
C ASN A 31 -6.41 -10.82 3.47
N TYR A 32 -6.52 -10.45 4.74
CA TYR A 32 -6.90 -11.32 5.85
C TYR A 32 -7.94 -10.60 6.72
N GLU A 33 -8.37 -11.18 7.85
CA GLU A 33 -9.52 -10.66 8.61
C GLU A 33 -9.26 -9.27 9.21
N GLU A 34 -8.03 -8.99 9.62
CA GLU A 34 -7.63 -7.80 10.37
C GLU A 34 -6.78 -6.84 9.54
N GLY A 35 -6.51 -7.14 8.27
CA GLY A 35 -5.64 -6.30 7.45
C GLY A 35 -5.32 -6.83 6.07
N VAL A 36 -4.22 -6.34 5.50
CA VAL A 36 -3.81 -6.63 4.12
C VAL A 36 -2.30 -6.47 3.93
N PHE A 37 -1.71 -7.40 3.18
CA PHE A 37 -0.37 -7.24 2.64
C PHE A 37 -0.45 -6.63 1.24
N ILE A 38 0.36 -5.61 0.97
CA ILE A 38 0.41 -4.91 -0.31
C ILE A 38 1.84 -4.91 -0.83
N SER A 39 2.04 -5.41 -2.05
CA SER A 39 3.33 -5.34 -2.74
C SER A 39 3.69 -3.90 -3.12
N VAL A 40 4.97 -3.55 -2.99
CA VAL A 40 5.48 -2.26 -3.43
C VAL A 40 5.87 -2.33 -4.90
N LEU A 41 5.29 -1.46 -5.72
CA LEU A 41 5.55 -1.44 -7.16
C LEU A 41 6.90 -0.77 -7.45
N ASP A 42 7.81 -1.48 -8.13
CA ASP A 42 9.08 -0.93 -8.58
C ASP A 42 8.87 -0.09 -9.85
N LEU A 43 8.72 1.23 -9.69
CA LEU A 43 8.46 2.11 -10.83
C LEU A 43 9.69 2.37 -11.72
N ASP A 44 10.89 1.97 -11.31
CA ASP A 44 12.11 2.20 -12.10
C ASP A 44 12.27 1.17 -13.23
N HIS A 45 11.56 0.04 -13.13
CA HIS A 45 11.68 -1.10 -14.06
C HIS A 45 10.35 -1.49 -14.73
N ILE A 46 9.36 -0.60 -14.77
CA ILE A 46 8.05 -0.88 -15.36
C ILE A 46 7.86 -0.25 -16.75
N ASP A 47 6.94 -0.83 -17.52
CA ASP A 47 6.50 -0.27 -18.79
C ASP A 47 5.47 0.87 -18.62
N ALA A 48 5.13 1.52 -19.73
CA ALA A 48 4.17 2.63 -19.76
C ALA A 48 2.75 2.23 -19.34
N GLN A 49 2.36 0.96 -19.52
CA GLN A 49 1.04 0.47 -19.14
C GLN A 49 0.94 0.35 -17.62
N MET A 50 1.95 -0.24 -16.99
CA MET A 50 2.06 -0.34 -15.54
C MET A 50 2.15 1.04 -14.89
N ARG A 51 2.84 1.99 -15.53
CA ARG A 51 2.89 3.38 -15.05
C ARG A 51 1.50 4.03 -15.06
N LYS A 52 0.73 3.81 -16.12
CA LYS A 52 -0.65 4.30 -16.20
C LYS A 52 -1.54 3.69 -15.11
N LEU A 53 -1.43 2.39 -14.87
CA LEU A 53 -2.17 1.71 -13.79
C LEU A 53 -1.79 2.29 -12.42
N TYR A 54 -0.50 2.56 -12.18
CA TYR A 54 -0.06 3.25 -10.97
C TYR A 54 -0.73 4.63 -10.81
N ASP A 55 -0.80 5.41 -11.89
CA ASP A 55 -1.40 6.74 -11.87
C ASP A 55 -2.92 6.72 -11.66
N GLU A 56 -3.58 5.58 -11.93
CA GLU A 56 -5.02 5.34 -11.71
C GLU A 56 -5.34 4.84 -10.29
N LEU A 57 -4.32 4.47 -9.49
CA LEU A 57 -4.52 4.02 -8.10
C LEU A 57 -5.12 5.15 -7.23
N PRO A 58 -5.91 4.79 -6.20
CA PRO A 58 -6.35 5.73 -5.17
C PRO A 58 -5.19 6.52 -4.58
N GLU A 59 -5.43 7.81 -4.30
CA GLU A 59 -4.37 8.74 -3.87
C GLU A 59 -3.67 8.31 -2.58
N ASP A 60 -4.45 7.88 -1.58
CA ASP A 60 -3.98 7.33 -0.31
C ASP A 60 -3.10 6.08 -0.51
N LEU A 61 -3.50 5.18 -1.42
CA LEU A 61 -2.67 4.01 -1.76
C LEU A 61 -1.36 4.40 -2.47
N ARG A 62 -1.38 5.41 -3.36
CA ARG A 62 -0.16 5.91 -4.00
C ARG A 62 0.79 6.55 -2.98
N ILE A 63 0.26 7.31 -2.02
CA ILE A 63 1.05 7.90 -0.94
C ILE A 63 1.79 6.80 -0.15
N LEU A 64 1.10 5.71 0.19
CA LEU A 64 1.72 4.56 0.85
C LEU A 64 2.81 3.90 -0.01
N GLN A 65 2.55 3.72 -1.30
CA GLN A 65 3.53 3.17 -2.25
C GLN A 65 4.79 4.05 -2.37
N ASP A 66 4.61 5.36 -2.48
CA ASP A 66 5.69 6.34 -2.53
C ASP A 66 6.51 6.35 -1.24
N TYR A 67 5.83 6.29 -0.09
CA TYR A 67 6.48 6.25 1.22
C TYR A 67 7.33 4.97 1.39
N ALA A 68 6.74 3.82 1.09
CA ALA A 68 7.40 2.53 1.17
C ALA A 68 8.62 2.45 0.23
N ARG A 69 8.51 2.96 -1.00
CA ARG A 69 9.64 3.05 -1.92
C ARG A 69 10.79 3.91 -1.40
N LYS A 70 10.50 5.08 -0.81
CA LYS A 70 11.53 5.94 -0.21
C LYS A 70 12.32 5.24 0.90
N LEU A 71 11.68 4.31 1.59
CA LEU A 71 12.33 3.48 2.63
C LEU A 71 13.04 2.24 2.07
N GLY A 72 12.90 1.95 0.78
CA GLY A 72 13.48 0.78 0.13
C GLY A 72 12.87 -0.54 0.62
N VAL A 73 11.61 -0.51 1.06
CA VAL A 73 10.86 -1.73 1.42
C VAL A 73 10.09 -2.25 0.21
N SER A 74 9.86 -3.56 0.18
CA SER A 74 9.19 -4.23 -0.95
C SER A 74 7.76 -4.68 -0.63
N LEU A 75 7.37 -4.60 0.65
CA LEU A 75 6.08 -5.07 1.15
C LEU A 75 5.56 -4.12 2.22
N ILE A 76 4.29 -3.79 2.14
CA ILE A 76 3.55 -3.08 3.18
C ILE A 76 2.64 -4.10 3.86
N TRP A 77 2.65 -4.12 5.18
CA TRP A 77 1.73 -4.88 6.01
C TRP A 77 0.84 -3.88 6.74
N LEU A 78 -0.42 -3.80 6.30
CA LEU A 78 -1.43 -3.01 6.97
C LEU A 78 -2.17 -3.91 7.94
N ASP A 79 -2.11 -3.57 9.22
CA ASP A 79 -2.83 -4.27 10.28
C ASP A 79 -3.72 -3.29 11.05
N ARG A 80 -4.91 -3.71 11.46
CA ARG A 80 -5.84 -2.86 12.19
C ARG A 80 -5.28 -2.40 13.54
N ASP A 81 -4.49 -3.24 14.20
CA ASP A 81 -3.97 -2.99 15.54
C ASP A 81 -2.55 -2.40 15.52
N ALA A 82 -1.96 -2.23 14.33
CA ALA A 82 -0.64 -1.62 14.18
C ALA A 82 -0.65 -0.11 14.48
N ASP A 83 0.52 0.39 14.85
CA ASP A 83 0.72 1.80 15.17
C ASP A 83 0.51 2.73 13.96
N ILE A 84 0.08 3.95 14.26
CA ILE A 84 0.04 5.05 13.29
C ILE A 84 1.47 5.46 12.94
N THR A 85 1.78 5.44 11.66
CA THR A 85 3.05 5.91 11.12
C THR A 85 3.04 7.43 10.98
N GLU A 86 4.00 8.10 11.62
CA GLU A 86 4.14 9.56 11.55
C GLU A 86 4.39 10.05 10.11
N GLY A 87 3.72 11.15 9.75
CA GLY A 87 3.87 11.80 8.43
C GLY A 87 3.03 11.19 7.31
N LEU A 88 2.22 10.16 7.60
CA LEU A 88 1.21 9.63 6.69
C LEU A 88 -0.19 10.13 7.07
N PRO A 89 -1.10 10.30 6.09
CA PRO A 89 -2.48 10.66 6.37
C PRO A 89 -3.17 9.56 7.20
N VAL A 90 -4.11 9.94 8.05
CA VAL A 90 -4.94 9.04 8.84
C VAL A 90 -6.39 9.37 8.56
N TYR A 91 -7.20 8.35 8.33
CA TYR A 91 -8.62 8.47 8.04
C TYR A 91 -9.45 7.82 9.16
N GLU A 92 -10.53 8.50 9.57
CA GLU A 92 -11.47 7.96 10.56
C GLU A 92 -12.59 7.18 9.86
N TRP A 93 -12.68 5.88 10.14
CA TRP A 93 -13.74 4.98 9.70
C TRP A 93 -13.80 3.73 10.60
#